data_AF-A0A950KDW6-F1
#
_entry.id   AF-A0A950KDW6-F1
#
_cell.length_a   1.000
_cell.length_b   1.000
_cell.length_c   1.000
_cell.angle_alpha   90.00
_cell.angle_beta   90.00
_cell.angle_gamma   90.00
#
_symmetry.space_group_name_H-M   'P 1'
#
loop_
_entity.id
_entity.type
_entity.pdbx_description
1 polymer ?
#
loop_
_entity_poly.entity_id
_entity_poly.type
_entity_poly.pdbx_seq_one_letter_code
_entity_poly.pdbx_strand_id
1 'polypeptide(L)'
;MSERKALLLIWDNAAWHNSQRVRAWIRAHNRRVKREGGGVRTVGCALPTKSPWLNRIEPYWIHGKRAILEAERKLTAAETIERVCAYFGCEEFPPLAQQLD
;
A
#
# COMPACT_ATOMS: atom_id res chain seq x y z
N MET A 1 21.29 22.34 -9.74
CA MET A 1 20.78 21.62 -8.55
C MET A 1 19.99 20.41 -9.04
N SER A 2 20.33 19.18 -8.67
CA SER A 2 19.51 18.03 -9.09
C SER A 2 18.19 17.98 -8.32
N GLU A 3 17.11 17.64 -9.00
CA GLU A 3 15.76 17.53 -8.44
C GLU A 3 15.69 16.36 -7.46
N ARG A 4 15.33 16.62 -6.20
CA ARG A 4 15.21 15.57 -5.18
C ARG A 4 13.75 15.12 -5.10
N LYS A 5 13.47 13.90 -5.55
CA LYS A 5 12.13 13.31 -5.50
C LYS A 5 11.95 12.48 -4.21
N ALA A 6 10.74 12.54 -3.65
CA ALA A 6 10.36 11.75 -2.50
C ALA A 6 8.95 11.17 -2.69
N LEU A 7 8.76 9.92 -2.29
CA LEU A 7 7.49 9.24 -2.13
C LEU A 7 7.06 9.38 -0.67
N LEU A 8 5.94 10.04 -0.44
CA LEU A 8 5.32 10.14 0.88
C LEU A 8 4.35 8.97 1.05
N LEU A 9 4.68 8.04 1.94
CA LEU A 9 3.83 6.90 2.30
C LEU A 9 2.93 7.31 3.47
N ILE A 10 1.67 7.62 3.16
CA ILE A 10 0.64 7.89 4.17
C ILE A 10 -0.07 6.56 4.45
N TRP A 11 0.05 6.05 5.67
CA TRP A 11 -0.58 4.79 6.08
C TRP A 11 -0.96 4.80 7.56
N ASP A 12 -1.78 3.84 7.94
CA ASP A 12 -2.22 3.64 9.31
C ASP A 12 -1.11 3.03 10.20
N ASN A 13 -1.41 2.85 11.48
CA ASN A 13 -0.46 2.36 12.48
C ASN A 13 -0.42 0.82 12.61
N ALA A 14 -0.78 0.08 11.56
CA ALA A 14 -0.68 -1.38 11.58
C ALA A 14 0.74 -1.85 12.00
N ALA A 15 0.81 -2.92 12.80
CA ALA A 15 2.07 -3.36 13.41
C ALA A 15 3.16 -3.66 12.37
N TRP A 16 2.78 -4.19 11.20
CA TRP A 16 3.73 -4.45 10.11
C TRP A 16 4.28 -3.17 9.46
N HIS A 17 3.49 -2.10 9.34
CA HIS A 17 3.93 -0.79 8.81
C HIS A 17 4.99 -0.16 9.71
N ASN A 18 4.82 -0.35 11.02
CA ASN A 18 5.72 0.16 12.05
C ASN A 18 6.84 -0.79 12.46
N SER A 19 6.96 -1.95 11.80
CA SER A 19 7.93 -2.97 12.14
C SER A 19 9.38 -2.48 11.96
N GLN A 20 10.28 -3.03 12.78
CA GLN A 20 11.72 -2.75 12.66
C GLN A 20 12.25 -3.12 11.27
N ARG A 21 11.76 -4.23 10.69
CA ARG A 21 12.14 -4.69 9.34
C ARG A 21 11.83 -3.65 8.27
N VAL A 22 10.59 -3.15 8.23
CA VAL A 22 10.18 -2.11 7.27
C VAL A 22 10.98 -0.82 7.48
N ARG A 23 11.13 -0.37 8.73
CA ARG A 23 11.93 0.84 9.03
C ARG A 23 13.41 0.69 8.67
N ALA A 24 13.99 -0.50 8.85
CA ALA A 24 15.37 -0.78 8.45
C ALA A 24 15.51 -0.77 6.92
N TRP A 25 14.57 -1.39 6.20
CA TRP A 25 14.54 -1.41 4.74
C TRP A 25 14.43 0.01 4.15
N ILE A 26 13.49 0.84 4.63
CA ILE A 26 13.34 2.23 4.18
C ILE A 26 14.63 3.03 4.39
N ARG A 27 15.29 2.87 5.54
CA ARG A 27 16.57 3.55 5.83
C ARG A 27 17.68 3.09 4.88
N ALA A 28 17.78 1.79 4.61
CA ALA A 28 18.78 1.25 3.70
C ALA A 28 18.57 1.75 2.27
N HIS A 29 17.32 1.71 1.78
CA HIS A 29 16.94 2.24 0.47
C HIS A 29 17.27 3.73 0.34
N ASN A 30 16.90 4.55 1.33
CA ASN A 30 17.17 5.99 1.27
C ASN A 30 18.66 6.34 1.31
N ARG A 31 19.47 5.58 2.06
CA ARG A 31 20.93 5.73 2.05
C ARG A 31 21.51 5.41 0.67
N ARG A 32 21.02 4.34 0.04
CA ARG A 32 21.41 3.92 -1.31
C ARG A 32 21.10 5.02 -2.34
N VAL A 33 19.86 5.49 -2.39
CA VAL A 33 19.41 6.60 -3.27
C VAL A 33 20.25 7.86 -3.06
N LYS A 34 20.55 8.22 -1.80
CA LYS A 34 21.39 9.39 -1.50
C LYS A 34 22.82 9.23 -2.04
N ARG A 35 23.41 8.05 -1.92
CA ARG A 35 24.78 7.76 -2.36
C ARG A 35 24.89 7.72 -3.89
N GLU A 36 23.91 7.11 -4.56
CA GLU A 36 23.90 6.93 -6.01
C GLU A 36 23.45 8.19 -6.77
N GLY A 37 22.87 9.18 -6.08
CA GLY A 37 22.45 10.45 -6.69
C GLY A 37 21.24 10.35 -7.61
N GLY A 38 20.63 9.16 -7.72
CA GLY A 38 19.45 8.87 -8.54
C GLY A 38 18.40 8.06 -7.77
N GLY A 39 17.13 8.25 -8.13
CA GLY A 39 15.98 7.54 -7.55
C GLY A 39 15.10 8.39 -6.62
N VAL A 40 14.09 7.75 -6.03
CA VAL A 40 13.09 8.37 -5.16
C VAL A 40 13.29 7.90 -3.72
N ARG A 41 13.40 8.85 -2.79
CA ARG A 41 13.45 8.53 -1.35
C ARG A 41 12.06 8.26 -0.82
N THR A 42 11.93 7.34 0.13
CA THR A 42 10.66 6.98 0.75
C THR A 42 10.56 7.60 2.15
N VAL A 43 9.51 8.34 2.42
CA VAL A 43 9.25 8.96 3.73
C VAL A 43 7.91 8.43 4.26
N GLY A 44 7.95 7.73 5.39
CA GLY A 44 6.73 7.30 6.07
C GLY A 44 6.09 8.46 6.81
N CYS A 45 4.79 8.66 6.59
CA CYS A 45 3.94 9.63 7.23
C CYS A 45 2.85 8.89 8.02
N ALA A 46 3.10 8.68 9.32
CA ALA A 46 2.13 8.01 10.17
C ALA A 46 0.93 8.91 10.44
N LEU A 47 -0.26 8.32 10.40
CA LEU A 47 -1.49 8.99 10.82
C LEU A 47 -1.61 8.99 12.36
N PRO A 48 -2.38 9.92 12.95
CA PRO A 48 -2.77 9.82 14.35
C PRO A 48 -3.45 8.48 14.66
N THR A 49 -3.29 7.98 15.89
CA THR A 49 -3.91 6.72 16.30
C THR A 49 -5.44 6.84 16.27
N LYS A 50 -6.12 5.73 15.97
CA LYS A 50 -7.59 5.65 15.91
C LYS A 50 -8.26 6.70 15.01
N SER A 51 -7.59 7.13 13.94
CA SER A 51 -8.08 8.19 13.04
C SER A 51 -8.24 7.69 11.58
N PRO A 52 -9.10 6.68 11.34
CA PRO A 52 -9.28 6.11 9.99
C PRO A 52 -9.80 7.13 8.97
N TRP A 53 -10.56 8.15 9.38
CA TRP A 53 -11.06 9.19 8.47
C TRP A 53 -9.96 10.04 7.82
N LEU A 54 -8.72 10.01 8.34
CA LEU A 54 -7.57 10.66 7.72
C LEU A 54 -6.88 9.76 6.68
N ASN A 55 -7.17 8.46 6.67
CA ASN A 55 -6.64 7.54 5.68
C ASN A 55 -7.50 7.61 4.42
N ARG A 56 -7.03 8.36 3.40
CA ARG A 56 -7.78 8.66 2.18
C ARG A 56 -8.25 7.42 1.41
N ILE A 57 -7.61 6.27 1.63
CA ILE A 57 -7.99 5.02 0.97
C ILE A 57 -9.28 4.43 1.55
N GLU A 58 -9.61 4.70 2.82
CA GLU A 58 -10.73 4.07 3.53
C GLU A 58 -12.10 4.24 2.83
N PRO A 59 -12.49 5.43 2.35
CA PRO A 59 -13.75 5.58 1.62
C PRO A 59 -13.80 4.73 0.35
N TYR A 60 -12.67 4.62 -0.39
CA TYR A 60 -12.59 3.80 -1.59
C TYR A 60 -12.76 2.31 -1.27
N TRP A 61 -12.15 1.83 -0.18
CA TRP A 61 -12.34 0.44 0.27
C TRP A 61 -13.77 0.15 0.69
N ILE A 62 -14.43 1.06 1.41
CA ILE A 62 -15.82 0.86 1.84
C ILE A 62 -16.75 0.76 0.63
N HIS A 63 -16.61 1.66 -0.34
CA HIS A 63 -17.43 1.63 -1.55
C HIS A 63 -17.13 0.42 -2.44
N GLY A 64 -15.85 0.11 -2.67
CA GLY A 64 -15.46 -1.08 -3.42
C GLY A 64 -15.96 -2.37 -2.78
N LYS A 65 -15.77 -2.53 -1.46
CA LYS A 65 -16.27 -3.70 -0.72
C LYS A 65 -17.77 -3.89 -0.90
N ARG A 66 -18.57 -2.81 -0.81
CA ARG A 66 -20.03 -2.88 -1.01
C ARG A 66 -20.41 -3.22 -2.44
N ALA A 67 -19.66 -2.77 -3.43
CA ALA A 67 -19.92 -3.06 -4.84
C ALA A 67 -19.50 -4.48 -5.24
N ILE A 68 -18.49 -5.05 -4.58
CA ILE A 68 -17.88 -6.33 -4.95
C ILE A 68 -18.52 -7.52 -4.23
N LEU A 69 -18.81 -7.38 -2.93
CA LEU A 69 -19.29 -8.49 -2.10
C LEU A 69 -20.78 -8.78 -2.30
N GLU A 70 -21.13 -10.05 -2.17
CA GLU A 70 -22.52 -10.53 -2.10
C GLU A 70 -22.93 -10.75 -0.64
N ALA A 71 -24.21 -10.55 -0.33
CA ALA A 71 -24.72 -10.76 1.03
C ALA A 71 -25.00 -12.24 1.30
N GLU A 72 -25.35 -12.98 0.26
CA GLU A 72 -25.91 -14.33 0.32
C GLU A 72 -24.85 -15.42 0.37
N ARG A 73 -23.64 -15.14 -0.15
CA ARG A 73 -22.56 -16.12 -0.20
C ARG A 73 -21.17 -15.50 -0.14
N LYS A 74 -20.21 -16.35 0.19
CA LYS A 74 -18.78 -16.04 0.12
C LYS A 74 -18.27 -16.22 -1.30
N LEU A 75 -17.58 -15.22 -1.82
CA LEU A 75 -16.86 -15.30 -3.09
C LEU A 75 -15.57 -16.12 -2.95
N THR A 76 -15.21 -16.82 -4.02
CA THR A 76 -13.87 -17.39 -4.18
C THR A 76 -12.82 -16.28 -4.35
N ALA A 77 -11.54 -16.63 -4.20
CA ALA A 77 -10.46 -15.69 -4.43
C ALA A 77 -10.45 -15.18 -5.88
N ALA A 78 -10.66 -16.07 -6.86
CA ALA A 78 -10.72 -15.71 -8.27
C ALA A 78 -11.86 -14.74 -8.58
N GLU A 79 -13.08 -15.02 -8.11
CA GLU A 79 -14.21 -14.09 -8.27
C GLU A 79 -13.96 -12.74 -7.61
N THR A 80 -13.28 -12.74 -6.44
CA THR A 80 -12.94 -11.49 -5.75
C THR A 80 -11.97 -10.66 -6.58
N ILE A 81 -10.92 -11.28 -7.13
CA ILE A 81 -9.92 -10.61 -7.97
C ILE A 81 -10.58 -10.03 -9.22
N GLU A 82 -11.34 -10.84 -9.96
CA GLU A 82 -12.06 -10.43 -11.17
C GLU A 82 -12.96 -9.21 -10.90
N ARG A 83 -13.74 -9.24 -9.82
CA ARG A 83 -14.66 -8.14 -9.49
C ARG A 83 -13.96 -6.90 -8.97
N VAL A 84 -12.85 -7.03 -8.24
CA VAL A 84 -12.00 -5.89 -7.85
C VAL A 84 -11.47 -5.21 -9.10
N CYS A 85 -10.90 -5.98 -10.04
CA CYS A 85 -10.38 -5.48 -11.30
C CYS A 85 -11.47 -4.78 -12.14
N ALA A 86 -12.65 -5.40 -12.26
CA ALA A 86 -13.78 -4.81 -12.96
C ALA A 86 -14.27 -3.50 -12.33
N TYR A 87 -14.40 -3.44 -10.99
CA TYR A 87 -14.88 -2.26 -10.29
C TYR A 87 -13.91 -1.07 -10.38
N PHE A 88 -12.60 -1.32 -10.27
CA PHE A 88 -11.58 -0.27 -10.35
C PHE A 88 -11.05 -0.02 -11.76
N GLY A 89 -11.50 -0.79 -12.76
CA GLY A 89 -11.04 -0.68 -14.15
C GLY A 89 -9.55 -0.97 -14.32
N CYS A 90 -9.01 -1.93 -13.56
CA CYS A 90 -7.59 -2.29 -13.61
C CYS A 90 -7.36 -3.70 -14.14
N GLU A 91 -6.18 -3.91 -14.71
CA GLU A 91 -5.73 -5.22 -15.18
C GLU A 91 -5.50 -6.17 -14.00
N GLU A 92 -5.68 -7.46 -14.23
CA GLU A 92 -5.29 -8.49 -13.27
C GLU A 92 -3.78 -8.70 -13.34
N PHE A 93 -3.12 -8.65 -12.18
CA PHE A 93 -1.69 -8.92 -12.05
C PHE A 93 -1.47 -10.22 -11.28
N PRO A 94 -0.42 -10.99 -11.60
CA PRO A 94 -0.06 -12.16 -10.81
C PRO A 94 0.23 -11.76 -9.35
N PRO A 95 -0.10 -12.63 -8.36
CA PRO A 95 0.23 -12.37 -6.97
C PRO A 95 1.72 -12.07 -6.79
N LEU A 96 2.02 -11.10 -5.93
CA LEU A 96 3.40 -10.79 -5.58
C LEU A 96 4.02 -12.00 -4.86
N ALA A 97 5.15 -12.49 -5.38
CA ALA A 97 5.91 -13.52 -4.73
C ALA A 97 6.42 -13.01 -3.37
N GLN A 98 6.07 -13.71 -2.30
CA GLN A 98 6.64 -13.42 -0.99
C GLN A 98 8.09 -13.90 -0.97
N GLN A 99 9.04 -12.97 -0.85
CA GLN A 99 10.42 -13.33 -0.55
C GLN A 99 10.47 -13.76 0.92
N LEU A 100 10.65 -15.06 1.15
CA LEU A 100 10.93 -15.63 2.45
C LEU A 100 12.45 -15.57 2.64
N ASP A 101 12.90 -14.60 3.45
CA ASP A 101 14.26 -14.56 3.99
C ASP A 101 14.40 -15.53 5.16
#